data_AF-A0A7S0PNR9-F1
#
_entry.id   AF-A0A7S0PNR9-F1
#
_cell.length_a   1.000
_cell.length_b   1.000
_cell.length_c   1.000
_cell.angle_alpha   90.00
_cell.angle_beta   90.00
_cell.angle_gamma   90.00
#
_symmetry.space_group_name_H-M   'P 1'
#
loop_
_entity.id
_entity.type
_entity.pdbx_description
1 polymer ?
#
loop_
_entity_poly.entity_id
_entity_poly.type
_entity_poly.pdbx_seq_one_letter_code
_entity_poly.pdbx_strand_id
1 'polypeptide(L)'
;MATADTLLVNIWCHDIGRENASGKPLLKTIFQVILKIFNPKKTTLLFVIRDKTSKTPMDALVRDMRTDLQSIWQSVTKPSKHARASFDDFFTLEFTSLPHYEYAHDQFIEEANALYGRFADPNRR
;
A
#
# COMPACT_ATOMS: atom_id res chain seq x y z
N MET A 1 7.74 9.06 -18.76
CA MET A 1 8.52 7.99 -18.11
C MET A 1 8.22 8.04 -16.62
N ALA A 2 7.53 7.01 -16.14
CA ALA A 2 7.48 6.60 -14.74
C ALA A 2 7.24 5.09 -14.82
N THR A 3 8.25 4.30 -14.47
CA THR A 3 8.40 2.88 -14.84
C THR A 3 8.21 1.94 -13.66
N ALA A 4 7.69 2.42 -12.54
CA ALA A 4 7.43 1.57 -11.38
C ALA A 4 6.09 0.84 -11.53
N ASP A 5 6.13 -0.46 -11.75
CA ASP A 5 4.95 -1.33 -11.73
C ASP A 5 4.42 -1.56 -10.30
N THR A 6 5.29 -1.39 -9.30
CA THR A 6 4.97 -1.53 -7.87
C THR A 6 5.46 -0.33 -7.07
N LEU A 7 4.58 0.23 -6.25
CA LEU A 7 4.89 1.25 -5.24
C LEU A 7 4.82 0.61 -3.85
N LEU A 8 5.94 0.62 -3.14
CA LEU A 8 6.02 0.16 -1.75
C LEU A 8 5.69 1.32 -0.80
N VAL A 9 4.73 1.12 0.08
CA VAL A 9 4.31 2.08 1.09
C VAL A 9 4.59 1.50 2.48
N ASN A 10 5.58 2.08 3.16
CA ASN A 10 5.96 1.68 4.51
C ASN A 10 5.12 2.44 5.55
N ILE A 11 4.42 1.73 6.42
CA ILE A 11 3.52 2.32 7.43
C ILE A 11 3.68 1.65 8.79
N TRP A 12 3.43 2.39 9.87
CA TRP A 12 3.43 1.82 11.21
C TRP A 12 2.05 1.25 11.55
N CYS A 13 2.00 0.09 12.20
CA CYS A 13 0.74 -0.57 12.57
C CYS A 13 -0.17 0.35 13.42
N HIS A 14 0.40 1.22 14.25
CA HIS A 14 -0.36 2.11 15.13
C HIS A 14 -0.97 3.33 14.41
N ASP A 15 -0.54 3.62 13.17
CA ASP A 15 -1.09 4.69 12.34
C ASP A 15 -2.32 4.23 11.53
N ILE A 16 -2.54 2.92 11.42
CA ILE A 16 -3.67 2.35 10.68
C ILE A 16 -4.97 2.60 11.44
N GLY A 17 -6.02 3.04 10.73
CA GLY A 17 -7.35 3.30 11.29
C GLY A 17 -7.49 4.63 12.03
N ARG A 18 -6.45 5.47 12.06
CA ARG A 18 -6.53 6.82 12.62
C ARG A 18 -6.84 7.82 11.51
N GLU A 19 -7.90 8.63 11.67
CA GLU A 19 -8.30 9.64 10.69
C GLU A 19 -7.20 10.67 10.38
N ASN A 20 -6.39 11.02 11.39
CA ASN A 20 -5.31 12.01 11.28
C ASN A 20 -3.91 11.40 11.06
N ALA A 21 -3.81 10.12 10.69
CA ALA A 21 -2.50 9.53 10.38
C ALA A 21 -1.85 10.21 9.17
N SER A 22 -0.54 10.46 9.27
CA SER A 22 0.29 11.22 8.32
C SER A 22 0.31 10.69 6.87
N GLY A 23 -0.35 9.57 6.58
CA GLY A 23 -0.37 8.93 5.25
C GLY A 23 -1.54 9.31 4.33
N LYS A 24 -2.71 9.72 4.85
CA LYS A 24 -3.90 9.93 3.99
C LYS A 24 -3.74 11.05 2.95
N PRO A 25 -3.20 12.25 3.31
CA PRO A 25 -2.96 13.32 2.33
C PRO A 25 -1.93 12.95 1.25
N LEU A 26 -0.92 12.16 1.63
CA LEU A 26 0.10 11.69 0.69
C LEU A 26 -0.50 10.71 -0.34
N LEU A 27 -1.28 9.73 0.12
CA LEU A 27 -1.97 8.77 -0.75
C LEU A 27 -2.94 9.46 -1.71
N LYS A 28 -3.65 10.50 -1.24
CA LYS A 28 -4.52 11.32 -2.09
C LYS A 28 -3.75 11.96 -3.26
N THR A 29 -2.59 12.54 -2.96
CA THR A 29 -1.72 13.16 -3.96
C THR A 29 -1.21 12.11 -4.96
N ILE A 30 -0.78 10.94 -4.47
CA ILE A 30 -0.32 9.83 -5.33
C ILE A 30 -1.42 9.41 -6.31
N PHE A 31 -2.66 9.21 -5.83
CA PHE A 31 -3.78 8.81 -6.69
C PHE A 31 -4.10 9.87 -7.74
N GLN A 32 -4.08 11.16 -7.37
CA GLN A 32 -4.28 12.26 -8.32
C GLN A 32 -3.22 12.29 -9.41
N VAL A 33 -1.95 12.08 -9.04
CA VAL A 33 -0.83 12.06 -9.98
C VAL A 33 -0.96 10.85 -10.92
N ILE A 34 -1.31 9.67 -10.39
CA ILE A 34 -1.45 8.46 -11.20
C ILE A 34 -2.60 8.60 -12.23
N LEU A 35 -3.75 9.13 -11.80
CA LEU A 35 -4.89 9.40 -12.68
C LEU A 35 -4.59 10.41 -13.80
N LYS A 36 -3.68 11.36 -13.55
CA LYS A 36 -3.28 12.39 -14.53
C LYS A 36 -2.27 11.86 -15.53
N ILE A 37 -1.27 11.11 -15.07
CA ILE A 37 -0.09 10.75 -15.87
C ILE A 37 -0.30 9.44 -16.65
N PHE A 38 -1.02 8.47 -16.10
CA PHE A 38 -1.02 7.11 -16.65
C PHE A 38 -2.25 6.81 -17.53
N ASN A 39 -1.98 6.21 -18.68
CA ASN A 39 -2.89 5.33 -19.40
C ASN A 39 -2.90 3.97 -18.68
N PRO A 40 -3.95 3.14 -18.77
CA PRO A 40 -4.30 2.10 -17.78
C PRO A 40 -3.26 0.97 -17.73
N LYS A 41 -2.18 1.19 -16.98
CA LYS A 41 -1.29 0.13 -16.49
C LYS A 41 -1.54 0.04 -15.00
N LYS A 42 -2.00 -1.13 -14.56
CA LYS A 42 -2.37 -1.37 -13.16
C LYS A 42 -1.11 -1.29 -12.29
N THR A 43 -1.11 -0.39 -11.31
CA THR A 43 0.01 -0.21 -10.36
C THR A 43 -0.23 -1.05 -9.12
N THR A 44 0.76 -1.82 -8.68
CA THR A 44 0.67 -2.55 -7.41
C THR A 44 1.07 -1.64 -6.26
N LEU A 45 0.21 -1.48 -5.26
CA LEU A 45 0.54 -0.83 -3.99
C LEU A 45 0.86 -1.95 -2.98
N LEU A 46 2.14 -2.09 -2.64
CA LEU A 46 2.57 -3.00 -1.58
C LEU A 46 2.67 -2.23 -0.28
N PHE A 47 1.78 -2.51 0.66
CA PHE A 47 1.85 -1.95 2.00
C PHE A 47 2.69 -2.84 2.91
N VAL A 48 3.77 -2.26 3.46
CA VAL A 48 4.64 -2.90 4.45
C VAL A 48 4.28 -2.33 5.82
N ILE A 49 3.62 -3.14 6.64
CA ILE A 49 3.15 -2.77 7.97
C ILE A 49 4.24 -3.10 9.00
N ARG A 50 4.78 -2.06 9.63
CA ARG A 50 5.82 -2.15 10.65
C ARG A 50 5.22 -2.35 12.04
N ASP A 51 5.99 -3.03 12.89
CA ASP A 51 5.74 -3.18 14.33
C ASP A 51 4.38 -3.81 14.63
N LYS A 52 4.00 -4.79 13.82
CA LYS A 52 2.78 -5.54 14.06
C LYS A 52 2.93 -6.34 15.34
N THR A 53 2.07 -6.05 16.33
CA THR A 53 1.99 -6.88 17.54
C THR A 53 1.19 -8.16 17.28
N SER A 54 1.28 -9.14 18.18
CA SER A 54 0.46 -10.35 18.13
C SER A 54 -1.03 -10.09 18.40
N LYS A 55 -1.36 -8.95 19.01
CA LYS A 55 -2.73 -8.60 19.42
C LYS A 55 -3.61 -8.14 18.26
N THR A 56 -3.02 -7.58 17.21
CA THR A 56 -3.77 -7.05 16.07
C THR A 56 -3.72 -8.03 14.90
N PRO A 57 -4.85 -8.65 14.52
CA PRO A 57 -4.89 -9.57 13.39
C PRO A 57 -4.67 -8.80 12.07
N MET A 58 -3.94 -9.42 11.14
CA MET A 58 -3.63 -8.82 9.84
C MET A 58 -4.90 -8.48 9.06
N ASP A 59 -5.94 -9.33 9.14
CA ASP A 59 -7.20 -9.12 8.44
C ASP A 59 -7.92 -7.82 8.85
N ALA A 60 -7.83 -7.44 10.13
CA ALA A 60 -8.40 -6.19 10.61
C ALA A 60 -7.65 -5.00 10.00
N LEU A 61 -6.31 -5.04 9.98
CA LEU A 61 -5.48 -3.98 9.39
C LEU A 61 -5.77 -3.85 7.89
N VAL A 62 -5.84 -4.96 7.17
CA VAL A 62 -6.15 -4.98 5.73
C VAL A 62 -7.53 -4.39 5.47
N ARG A 63 -8.55 -4.75 6.26
CA ARG A 63 -9.90 -4.19 6.15
C ARG A 63 -9.91 -2.69 6.37
N ASP A 64 -9.27 -2.23 7.44
CA ASP A 64 -9.26 -0.82 7.82
C ASP A 64 -8.51 0.02 6.76
N MET A 65 -7.37 -0.47 6.28
CA MET A 65 -6.64 0.15 5.18
C MET A 65 -7.42 0.18 3.86
N ARG A 66 -8.11 -0.91 3.49
CA ARG A 66 -8.96 -0.92 2.28
C ARG A 66 -10.06 0.13 2.38
N THR A 67 -10.67 0.25 3.55
CA THR A 67 -11.71 1.25 3.81
C THR A 67 -11.16 2.67 3.66
N ASP A 68 -10.00 2.94 4.25
CA ASP A 68 -9.31 4.22 4.13
C ASP A 68 -8.93 4.55 2.69
N LEU A 69 -8.36 3.59 1.95
CA LEU A 69 -7.97 3.78 0.55
C LEU A 69 -9.18 4.07 -0.34
N GLN A 70 -10.30 3.37 -0.12
CA GLN A 70 -11.55 3.64 -0.84
C GLN A 70 -12.10 5.02 -0.53
N SER A 71 -12.11 5.43 0.75
CA SER A 71 -12.53 6.78 1.15
C SER A 71 -11.65 7.86 0.51
N ILE A 72 -10.33 7.67 0.52
CA ILE A 72 -9.37 8.57 -0.14
C ILE A 72 -9.66 8.62 -1.65
N TRP A 73 -9.85 7.47 -2.30
CA TRP A 73 -10.17 7.39 -3.73
C TRP A 73 -11.46 8.14 -4.10
N GLN A 74 -12.49 8.06 -3.27
CA GLN A 74 -13.73 8.81 -3.46
C GLN A 74 -13.51 10.33 -3.31
N SER A 75 -12.64 10.75 -2.39
CA SER A 75 -12.31 12.16 -2.17
C SER A 75 -11.44 12.80 -3.28
N VAL A 76 -10.88 11.99 -4.18
CA VAL A 76 -10.04 12.45 -5.30
C VAL A 76 -10.91 12.91 -6.46
N THR A 77 -10.70 14.15 -6.91
CA THR A 77 -11.28 14.68 -8.15
C THR A 77 -10.74 13.93 -9.36
N LYS A 78 -11.60 13.09 -9.98
CA LYS A 78 -11.24 12.28 -11.16
C LYS A 78 -11.43 13.11 -12.43
N PRO A 79 -10.50 13.04 -13.41
CA PRO A 79 -10.71 13.62 -14.74
C PRO A 79 -11.93 12.99 -15.44
N SER A 80 -12.60 13.72 -16.33
CA SER A 80 -13.83 13.27 -17.02
C SER A 80 -13.69 11.90 -17.69
N LYS A 81 -12.50 11.59 -18.23
CA LYS A 81 -12.15 10.29 -18.84
C LYS A 81 -12.20 9.08 -17.88
N HIS A 82 -12.13 9.31 -16.57
CA HIS A 82 -12.11 8.27 -15.53
C HIS A 82 -13.22 8.48 -14.49
N ALA A 83 -14.27 9.22 -14.82
CA ALA A 83 -15.34 9.56 -13.88
C ALA A 83 -16.03 8.34 -13.24
N ARG A 84 -16.11 7.21 -13.96
CA ARG A 84 -16.71 5.95 -13.50
C ARG A 84 -15.70 4.88 -13.09
N ALA A 85 -14.40 5.20 -13.11
CA ALA A 85 -13.39 4.18 -12.91
C ALA A 85 -13.27 3.79 -11.44
N SER A 86 -13.15 2.49 -11.21
CA SER A 86 -13.01 1.90 -9.89
C SER A 86 -11.57 2.03 -9.40
N PHE A 87 -11.37 1.89 -8.09
CA PHE A 87 -10.03 1.83 -7.52
C PHE A 87 -9.24 0.61 -8.06
N ASP A 88 -9.93 -0.53 -8.20
CA ASP A 88 -9.35 -1.80 -8.61
C ASP A 88 -9.00 -1.84 -10.12
N ASP A 89 -9.47 -0.87 -10.91
CA ASP A 89 -9.08 -0.71 -12.32
C ASP A 89 -7.64 -0.19 -12.44
N PHE A 90 -7.19 0.59 -11.44
CA PHE A 90 -5.87 1.23 -11.44
C PHE A 90 -4.88 0.58 -10.50
N PHE A 91 -5.36 -0.01 -9.40
CA PHE A 91 -4.50 -0.47 -8.31
C PHE A 91 -4.70 -1.94 -7.99
N THR A 92 -3.60 -2.65 -7.75
CA THR A 92 -3.58 -3.94 -7.05
C THR A 92 -3.07 -3.69 -5.64
N LEU A 93 -3.73 -4.25 -4.62
CA LEU A 93 -3.28 -4.12 -3.24
C LEU A 93 -2.58 -5.40 -2.78
N GLU A 94 -1.35 -5.25 -2.33
CA GLU A 94 -0.63 -6.29 -1.60
C GLU A 94 -0.29 -5.78 -0.19
N PHE A 95 -0.29 -6.68 0.79
CA PHE A 95 0.03 -6.35 2.16
C PHE A 95 1.03 -7.35 2.72
N THR A 96 1.98 -6.86 3.50
CA THR A 96 2.89 -7.67 4.29
C THR A 96 3.13 -6.97 5.62
N SER A 97 3.44 -7.73 6.66
CA SER A 97 3.95 -7.16 7.91
C SER A 97 5.45 -7.38 8.01
N LEU A 98 6.08 -6.58 8.85
CA LEU A 98 7.39 -6.87 9.43
C LEU A 98 7.28 -6.71 10.96
N PRO A 99 7.92 -7.58 11.74
CA PRO A 99 7.92 -7.48 13.19
C PRO A 99 8.74 -6.26 13.65
N HIS A 100 8.73 -6.00 14.96
CA HIS A 100 9.44 -4.86 15.52
C HIS A 100 10.95 -5.05 15.38
N TYR A 101 11.64 -4.06 14.80
CA TYR A 101 13.06 -4.16 14.48
C TYR A 101 13.94 -4.42 15.71
N GLU A 102 13.74 -3.68 16.81
CA GLU A 102 14.57 -3.82 18.02
C GLU A 102 14.22 -5.06 18.85
N TYR A 103 12.93 -5.33 19.10
CA TYR A 103 12.51 -6.43 19.98
C TYR A 103 12.45 -7.81 19.32
N ALA A 104 12.44 -7.88 17.99
CA ALA A 104 12.32 -9.12 17.22
C ALA A 104 13.23 -9.08 15.98
N HIS A 105 14.48 -8.66 16.17
CA HIS A 105 15.44 -8.40 15.10
C HIS A 105 15.64 -9.61 14.16
N ASP A 106 15.84 -10.81 14.69
CA ASP A 106 16.10 -12.00 13.86
C ASP A 106 14.90 -12.35 12.97
N GLN A 107 13.68 -12.27 13.51
CA GLN A 107 12.44 -12.45 12.75
C GLN A 107 12.25 -11.33 11.71
N PHE A 108 12.63 -10.10 12.05
CA PHE A 108 12.58 -8.98 11.12
C PHE A 108 13.47 -9.24 9.90
N ILE A 109 14.71 -9.68 10.13
CA ILE A 109 15.66 -9.99 9.05
C ILE A 109 15.14 -11.17 8.21
N GLU A 110 14.59 -12.20 8.84
CA GLU A 110 14.00 -13.35 8.14
C GLU A 110 12.84 -12.93 7.22
N GLU A 111 11.85 -12.21 7.76
CA GLU A 111 10.69 -11.75 6.97
C GLU A 111 11.09 -10.71 5.92
N ALA A 112 12.07 -9.84 6.20
CA ALA A 112 12.60 -8.89 5.22
C ALA A 112 13.30 -9.62 4.05
N ASN A 113 14.07 -10.66 4.34
CA ASN A 113 14.70 -11.50 3.31
C ASN A 113 13.66 -12.27 2.50
N ALA A 114 12.61 -12.79 3.13
CA ALA A 114 11.49 -13.43 2.44
C ALA A 114 10.79 -12.43 1.50
N LEU A 115 10.56 -11.19 1.95
CA LEU A 115 10.00 -10.13 1.12
C LEU A 115 10.93 -9.79 -0.05
N TYR A 116 12.23 -9.68 0.19
CA TYR A 116 13.23 -9.46 -0.86
C TYR A 116 13.20 -10.59 -1.90
N GLY A 117 13.14 -11.85 -1.47
CA GLY A 117 13.04 -13.02 -2.35
C GLY A 117 11.86 -12.93 -3.33
N ARG A 118 10.72 -12.38 -2.90
CA ARG A 118 9.54 -12.16 -3.76
C ARG A 118 9.79 -11.17 -4.91
N PHE A 119 10.78 -10.29 -4.79
CA PHE A 119 11.13 -9.31 -5.83
C PHE A 119 12.39 -9.71 -6.61
N ALA A 120 13.21 -10.60 -6.05
CA ALA A 120 14.38 -11.15 -6.72
C ALA A 120 14.03 -12.23 -7.75
N ASP A 121 12.82 -12.81 -7.71
CA ASP A 121 12.37 -13.82 -8.68
C ASP A 121 12.28 -13.21 -10.10
N PRO A 122 13.11 -13.67 -11.06
CA PRO A 122 13.11 -13.17 -12.44
C PRO A 122 11.80 -13.43 -13.20
N ASN A 123 10.99 -14.40 -12.76
CA ASN A 123 9.76 -14.81 -13.44
C ASN A 123 8.54 -13.92 -13.09
N ARG A 124 8.71 -12.89 -12.25
CA ARG A 124 7.63 -11.97 -11.85
C ARG A 124 7.37 -10.83 -12.87
N ARG A 125 8.07 -10.78 -14.01
CA ARG A 125 7.94 -9.73 -15.03
C ARG A 125 7.00 -10.08 -16.17
#